data_AF-A0A383R3Z0-F1
#
_entry.id   AF-A0A383R3Z0-F1
#
_cell.length_a   1.000
_cell.length_b   1.000
_cell.length_c   1.000
_cell.angle_alpha   90.00
_cell.angle_beta   90.00
_cell.angle_gamma   90.00
#
_symmetry.space_group_name_H-M   'P 1'
#
loop_
_entity.id
_entity.type
_entity.pdbx_description
1 polymer ?
#
loop_
_entity_poly.entity_id
_entity_poly.type
_entity_poly.pdbx_seq_one_letter_code
_entity_poly.pdbx_strand_id
1 'polypeptide(L)'
;MIRHNCPCCGYPTLEERRNWEICCLCNWEDDGQDDPHADKVRGGPNQNYSLTEARENFKKHYIMYRDRQRILKQTDKEIQTKKSLIHAFEKLRTANNESAQRIWQEIDSFEKVLDDIVHEQAERYSNNIEKNQEIINLINSDDPDTKVKGLLSLALHADDGGFVQDLMVRYSQHKNENIRGIAILCFGHIARIHRTIHKELIIPLIHNAQKDESSFVRGHAHSALDDINMFCK
;
A
#
# COMPACT_ATOMS: atom_id res chain seq x y z
N MET A 1 9.45 22.82 -20.39
CA MET A 1 8.14 22.33 -19.92
C MET A 1 7.78 23.13 -18.68
N ILE A 2 6.53 23.60 -18.56
CA ILE A 2 6.06 24.25 -17.32
C ILE A 2 5.52 23.12 -16.45
N ARG A 3 6.03 23.00 -15.22
CA ARG A 3 5.55 22.03 -14.23
C ARG A 3 4.89 22.78 -13.07
N HIS A 4 3.89 22.16 -12.47
CA HIS A 4 3.10 22.75 -11.40
C HIS A 4 3.28 22.01 -10.08
N ASN A 5 3.27 22.78 -8.99
CA ASN A 5 3.40 22.21 -7.65
C ASN A 5 2.15 21.42 -7.29
N CYS A 6 2.35 20.19 -6.81
CA CYS A 6 1.30 19.42 -6.18
C CYS A 6 0.83 20.14 -4.89
N PRO A 7 -0.48 20.30 -4.67
CA PRO A 7 -0.98 20.98 -3.47
C PRO A 7 -0.64 20.24 -2.17
N CYS A 8 -0.37 18.94 -2.24
CA CYS A 8 0.00 18.12 -1.08
C CYS A 8 1.50 18.21 -0.75
N CYS A 9 2.39 17.78 -1.65
CA CYS A 9 3.83 17.76 -1.34
C CYS A 9 4.56 19.08 -1.59
N GLY A 10 3.99 19.98 -2.41
CA GLY A 10 4.56 21.28 -2.75
C GLY A 10 5.63 21.25 -3.86
N TYR A 11 5.98 20.07 -4.40
CA TYR A 11 6.99 19.91 -5.45
C TYR A 11 6.38 19.93 -6.87
N PRO A 12 7.14 20.35 -7.91
CA PRO A 12 6.64 20.52 -9.28
C PRO A 12 6.51 19.20 -10.05
N THR A 13 5.65 18.32 -9.55
CA THR A 13 5.42 16.96 -10.07
C THR A 13 4.25 16.87 -11.05
N LEU A 14 3.48 17.94 -11.23
CA LEU A 14 2.27 17.92 -12.07
C LEU A 14 2.56 18.57 -13.42
N GLU A 15 2.08 17.96 -14.50
CA GLU A 15 2.08 18.55 -15.84
C GLU A 15 0.98 19.61 -15.97
N GLU A 16 -0.18 19.37 -15.38
CA GLU A 16 -1.32 20.28 -15.42
C GLU A 16 -2.01 20.39 -14.05
N ARG A 17 -2.55 21.58 -13.72
CA ARG A 17 -3.35 21.76 -12.51
C ARG A 17 -4.80 21.42 -12.75
N ARG A 18 -5.42 20.78 -11.75
CA ARG A 18 -6.83 20.40 -11.69
C ARG A 18 -7.25 19.42 -12.78
N ASN A 19 -6.32 18.59 -13.24
CA ASN A 19 -6.55 17.63 -14.31
C ASN A 19 -6.52 16.17 -13.82
N TRP A 20 -6.86 15.94 -12.54
CA TRP A 20 -6.95 14.60 -11.94
C TRP A 20 -5.63 13.81 -11.98
N GLU A 21 -4.51 14.50 -12.18
CA GLU A 21 -3.19 13.89 -12.18
C GLU A 21 -2.82 13.45 -10.76
N ILE A 22 -2.31 12.24 -10.62
CA ILE A 22 -1.82 11.71 -9.35
C ILE A 22 -0.34 12.02 -9.23
N CYS A 23 0.03 12.76 -8.19
CA CYS A 23 1.42 13.07 -7.90
C CYS A 23 2.25 11.79 -7.68
N CYS A 24 3.26 11.57 -8.52
CA CYS A 24 4.18 10.42 -8.42
C CYS A 24 4.94 10.36 -7.09
N LEU A 25 5.14 11.50 -6.43
CA LEU A 25 5.89 11.60 -5.19
C LEU A 25 5.03 11.27 -3.95
N CYS A 26 3.84 11.87 -3.82
CA CYS A 26 3.03 11.76 -2.59
C CYS A 26 1.69 11.03 -2.76
N ASN A 27 1.33 10.65 -3.98
CA ASN A 27 0.10 9.94 -4.35
C ASN A 27 -1.21 10.73 -4.21
N TRP A 28 -1.15 12.05 -4.00
CA TRP A 28 -2.33 12.92 -4.01
C TRP A 28 -2.81 13.18 -5.44
N GLU A 29 -4.12 13.02 -5.68
CA GLU A 29 -4.76 13.39 -6.94
C GLU A 29 -5.13 14.88 -6.94
N ASP A 30 -4.72 15.62 -7.98
CA ASP A 30 -5.11 17.03 -8.13
C ASP A 30 -6.55 17.18 -8.66
N ASP A 31 -7.51 16.97 -7.76
CA ASP A 31 -8.96 17.21 -7.93
C ASP A 31 -9.34 18.71 -7.84
N GLY A 32 -8.32 19.59 -7.82
CA GLY A 32 -8.46 21.03 -7.65
C GLY A 32 -8.72 21.50 -6.22
N GLN A 33 -8.57 20.64 -5.21
CA GLN A 33 -8.49 21.06 -3.81
C GLN A 33 -7.19 21.85 -3.55
N ASP A 34 -7.31 22.94 -2.79
CA ASP A 34 -6.20 23.83 -2.44
C ASP A 34 -6.45 24.47 -1.07
N ASP A 35 -5.56 25.37 -0.65
CA ASP A 35 -5.50 25.99 0.70
C ASP A 35 -6.85 26.43 1.29
N PRO A 36 -7.75 27.13 0.57
CA PRO A 36 -9.03 27.58 1.16
C PRO A 36 -9.95 26.45 1.63
N HIS A 37 -9.69 25.22 1.18
CA HIS A 37 -10.50 24.05 1.46
C HIS A 37 -9.66 22.90 2.00
N ALA A 38 -8.45 23.16 2.50
CA ALA A 38 -7.49 22.11 2.81
C ALA A 38 -7.99 21.10 3.86
N ASP A 39 -8.81 21.55 4.82
CA ASP A 39 -9.36 20.69 5.88
C ASP A 39 -10.60 19.88 5.45
N LYS A 40 -11.17 20.15 4.27
CA LYS A 40 -12.35 19.42 3.78
C LYS A 40 -11.94 18.05 3.27
N VAL A 41 -12.72 17.03 3.62
CA VAL A 41 -12.60 15.70 3.00
C VAL A 41 -13.54 15.66 1.80
N ARG A 42 -12.98 15.47 0.59
CA ARG A 42 -13.77 15.43 -0.66
C ARG A 42 -14.12 14.03 -1.13
N GLY A 43 -13.46 12.98 -0.62
CA GLY A 43 -13.68 11.63 -1.09
C GLY A 43 -12.85 11.30 -2.34
N GLY A 44 -13.40 10.43 -3.19
CA GLY A 44 -12.77 10.06 -4.46
C GLY A 44 -11.45 9.31 -4.29
N PRO A 45 -10.50 9.48 -5.23
CA PRO A 45 -9.18 8.87 -5.17
C PRO A 45 -8.36 9.29 -3.95
N ASN A 46 -8.60 10.49 -3.42
CA ASN A 46 -8.03 10.98 -2.16
C ASN A 46 -8.73 10.43 -0.90
N GLN A 47 -9.77 9.59 -1.06
CA GLN A 47 -10.49 8.88 0.02
C GLN A 47 -10.96 9.80 1.15
N ASN A 48 -10.82 9.35 2.41
CA ASN A 48 -11.23 10.11 3.58
C ASN A 48 -10.13 11.02 4.15
N TYR A 49 -9.20 11.45 3.31
CA TYR A 49 -8.12 12.36 3.69
C TYR A 49 -8.50 13.80 3.34
N SER A 50 -8.16 14.72 4.24
CA SER A 50 -8.09 16.14 3.91
C SER A 50 -6.72 16.46 3.32
N LEU A 51 -6.60 17.55 2.56
CA LEU A 51 -5.30 18.00 2.05
C LEU A 51 -4.34 18.39 3.20
N THR A 52 -4.87 18.96 4.28
CA THR A 52 -4.09 19.27 5.50
C THR A 52 -3.47 17.99 6.08
N GLU A 53 -4.27 16.94 6.24
CA GLU A 53 -3.78 15.65 6.75
C GLU A 53 -2.78 15.01 5.78
N ALA A 54 -3.06 15.03 4.48
CA ALA A 54 -2.17 14.51 3.46
C ALA A 54 -0.78 15.17 3.47
N ARG A 55 -0.73 16.50 3.68
CA ARG A 55 0.52 17.26 3.85
C ARG A 55 1.31 16.78 5.07
N GLU A 56 0.64 16.54 6.20
CA GLU A 56 1.28 16.03 7.41
C GLU A 56 1.79 14.60 7.24
N ASN A 57 0.99 13.74 6.60
CA ASN A 57 1.37 12.37 6.31
C ASN A 57 2.58 12.33 5.37
N PHE A 58 2.60 13.15 4.31
CA PHE A 58 3.73 13.22 3.39
C PHE A 58 5.04 13.58 4.10
N LYS A 59 5.00 14.57 5.00
CA LYS A 59 6.18 14.96 5.80
C LYS A 59 6.73 13.80 6.65
N LYS A 60 5.87 12.90 7.11
CA LYS A 60 6.25 11.77 7.98
C LYS A 60 6.62 10.51 7.19
N HIS A 61 5.96 10.28 6.06
CA HIS A 61 5.92 8.97 5.40
C HIS A 61 6.24 9.00 3.90
N TYR A 62 6.47 10.18 3.31
CA TYR A 62 6.64 10.39 1.86
C TYR A 62 5.43 9.98 1.00
N ILE A 63 4.26 9.79 1.63
CA ILE A 63 2.98 9.49 0.98
C ILE A 63 1.85 10.23 1.71
N MET A 64 0.75 10.50 1.04
CA MET A 64 -0.41 11.17 1.62
C MET A 64 -1.18 10.34 2.66
N TYR A 65 -0.92 9.03 2.72
CA TYR A 65 -1.74 8.09 3.49
C TYR A 65 -1.29 7.98 4.95
N ARG A 66 -2.25 7.89 5.87
CA ARG A 66 -2.05 7.51 7.28
C ARG A 66 -2.07 5.99 7.47
N ASP A 67 -2.53 5.28 6.45
CA ASP A 67 -2.72 3.83 6.47
C ASP A 67 -1.38 3.11 6.68
N ARG A 68 -1.30 2.36 7.79
CA ARG A 68 -0.08 1.66 8.20
C ARG A 68 0.36 0.62 7.17
N GLN A 69 -0.58 -0.04 6.49
CA GLN A 69 -0.25 -1.02 5.46
C GLN A 69 0.45 -0.33 4.28
N ARG A 70 -0.07 0.79 3.77
CA ARG A 70 0.58 1.58 2.71
C ARG A 70 1.93 2.12 3.14
N ILE A 71 2.06 2.62 4.37
CA ILE A 71 3.33 3.13 4.89
C ILE A 71 4.41 2.05 4.88
N LEU A 72 4.10 0.86 5.41
CA LEU A 72 5.06 -0.24 5.53
C LEU A 72 5.35 -0.98 4.23
N LYS A 73 4.46 -0.87 3.23
CA LYS A 73 4.66 -1.50 1.92
C LYS A 73 5.65 -0.77 1.02
N GLN A 74 5.99 0.47 1.35
CA GLN A 74 6.99 1.20 0.59
C GLN A 74 8.32 0.45 0.66
N THR A 75 8.88 0.12 -0.50
CA THR A 75 10.17 -0.54 -0.56
C THR A 75 11.30 0.45 -0.25
N ASP A 76 12.46 -0.05 0.19
CA ASP A 76 13.64 0.79 0.35
C ASP A 76 13.99 1.53 -0.95
N LYS A 77 13.86 0.85 -2.10
CA LYS A 77 14.06 1.45 -3.43
C LYS A 77 13.12 2.64 -3.63
N GLU A 78 11.83 2.48 -3.38
CA GLU A 78 10.84 3.55 -3.49
C GLU A 78 11.18 4.75 -2.58
N ILE A 79 11.46 4.50 -1.29
CA ILE A 79 11.76 5.56 -0.32
C ILE A 79 13.02 6.31 -0.71
N GLN A 80 14.08 5.61 -1.13
CA GLN A 80 15.33 6.27 -1.54
C GLN A 80 15.15 7.06 -2.83
N THR A 81 14.38 6.56 -3.80
CA THR A 81 14.04 7.32 -5.01
C THR A 81 13.26 8.59 -4.66
N LYS A 82 12.24 8.53 -3.79
CA LYS A 82 11.50 9.71 -3.34
C LYS A 82 12.40 10.75 -2.65
N LYS A 83 13.31 10.32 -1.78
CA LYS A 83 14.30 11.21 -1.14
C LYS A 83 15.21 11.88 -2.16
N SER A 84 15.65 11.13 -3.16
CA SER A 84 16.55 11.63 -4.22
C SER A 84 15.82 12.63 -5.12
N LEU A 85 14.57 12.36 -5.45
CA LEU A 85 13.68 13.26 -6.18
C LEU A 85 13.43 14.57 -5.42
N ILE A 86 13.12 14.49 -4.12
CA ILE A 86 12.99 15.68 -3.25
C ILE A 86 14.27 16.51 -3.27
N HIS A 87 15.43 15.87 -3.11
CA HIS A 87 16.72 16.56 -3.13
C HIS A 87 17.00 17.23 -4.47
N ALA A 88 16.65 16.58 -5.59
CA ALA A 88 16.77 17.16 -6.92
C ALA A 88 15.88 18.41 -7.08
N PHE A 89 14.63 18.37 -6.60
CA PHE A 89 13.77 19.55 -6.59
C PHE A 89 14.30 20.69 -5.72
N GLU A 90 14.87 20.41 -4.54
CA GLU A 90 15.47 21.46 -3.72
C GLU A 90 16.69 22.11 -4.39
N LYS A 91 17.54 21.33 -5.07
CA LYS A 91 18.64 21.89 -5.88
C LYS A 91 18.12 22.80 -6.99
N LEU A 92 17.03 22.39 -7.65
CA LEU A 92 16.45 23.14 -8.77
C LEU A 92 16.04 24.56 -8.37
N ARG A 93 15.56 24.76 -7.13
CA ARG A 93 15.11 26.08 -6.62
C ARG A 93 16.20 27.15 -6.64
N THR A 94 17.47 26.75 -6.58
CA THR A 94 18.63 27.66 -6.56
C THR A 94 19.50 27.53 -7.81
N ALA A 95 19.08 26.74 -8.80
CA ALA A 95 19.86 26.43 -9.98
C ALA A 95 19.88 27.59 -11.00
N ASN A 96 21.00 27.72 -11.72
CA ASN A 96 21.05 28.52 -12.94
C ASN A 96 20.53 27.71 -14.14
N ASN A 97 20.34 28.33 -15.31
CA ASN A 97 19.72 27.67 -16.47
C ASN A 97 20.45 26.39 -16.92
N GLU A 98 21.79 26.37 -16.94
CA GLU A 98 22.58 25.21 -17.38
C GLU A 98 22.49 24.04 -16.38
N SER A 99 22.59 24.33 -15.08
CA SER A 99 22.43 23.32 -14.04
C SER A 99 20.98 22.82 -13.93
N ALA A 100 19.99 23.70 -14.15
CA ALA A 100 18.58 23.34 -14.14
C ALA A 100 18.24 22.27 -15.18
N GLN A 101 18.83 22.34 -16.38
CA GLN A 101 18.60 21.31 -17.41
C GLN A 101 19.10 19.93 -16.95
N ARG A 102 20.28 19.85 -16.34
CA ARG A 102 20.82 18.57 -15.81
C ARG A 102 20.00 18.06 -14.64
N ILE A 103 19.54 18.95 -13.76
CA ILE A 103 18.70 18.58 -12.62
C ILE A 103 17.34 18.02 -13.10
N TRP A 104 16.76 18.59 -14.16
CA TRP A 104 15.53 18.03 -14.74
C TRP A 104 15.74 16.62 -15.32
N GLN A 105 16.89 16.33 -15.93
CA GLN A 105 17.20 14.97 -16.36
C GLN A 105 17.29 13.99 -15.19
N GLU A 106 17.84 14.42 -14.05
CA GLU A 106 17.82 13.63 -12.80
C GLU A 106 16.38 13.41 -12.32
N ILE A 107 15.57 14.48 -12.26
CA ILE A 107 14.16 14.42 -11.85
C ILE A 107 13.37 13.42 -12.71
N ASP A 108 13.44 13.57 -14.03
CA ASP A 108 12.74 12.69 -14.98
C ASP A 108 13.14 11.23 -14.78
N SER A 109 14.42 10.97 -14.49
CA SER A 109 14.91 9.61 -14.21
C SER A 109 14.33 9.02 -12.92
N PHE A 110 14.19 9.82 -11.87
CA PHE A 110 13.59 9.37 -10.61
C PHE A 110 12.08 9.19 -10.72
N GLU A 111 11.39 10.09 -11.43
CA GLU A 111 9.95 9.95 -11.70
C GLU A 111 9.67 8.69 -12.50
N LYS A 112 10.48 8.39 -13.52
CA LYS A 112 10.41 7.13 -14.25
C LYS A 112 10.60 5.90 -13.34
N VAL A 113 11.56 5.93 -12.42
CA VAL A 113 11.75 4.82 -11.48
C VAL A 113 10.53 4.63 -10.58
N LEU A 114 9.88 5.71 -10.12
CA LEU A 114 8.65 5.60 -9.33
C LEU A 114 7.49 5.06 -10.17
N ASP A 115 7.37 5.49 -11.41
CA ASP A 115 6.38 4.99 -12.36
C ASP A 115 6.56 3.49 -12.63
N ASP A 116 7.79 3.05 -12.92
CA ASP A 116 8.14 1.65 -13.13
C ASP A 116 7.76 0.79 -11.89
N ILE A 117 8.01 1.28 -10.67
CA ILE A 117 7.63 0.58 -9.43
C ILE A 117 6.10 0.37 -9.35
N VAL A 118 5.32 1.39 -9.67
CA VAL A 118 3.85 1.29 -9.64
C VAL A 118 3.36 0.30 -10.71
N HIS A 119 3.91 0.37 -11.91
CA HIS A 119 3.57 -0.54 -13.01
C HIS A 119 3.91 -1.99 -12.67
N GLU A 120 5.12 -2.27 -12.18
CA GLU A 120 5.55 -3.61 -11.76
C GLU A 120 4.63 -4.18 -10.66
N GLN A 121 4.25 -3.36 -9.69
CA GLN A 121 3.32 -3.78 -8.62
C GLN A 121 1.93 -4.10 -9.15
N ALA A 122 1.40 -3.27 -10.05
CA ALA A 122 0.08 -3.46 -10.66
C ALA A 122 0.05 -4.72 -11.54
N GLU A 123 1.07 -4.91 -12.37
CA GLU A 123 1.22 -6.09 -13.23
C GLU A 123 1.34 -7.36 -12.39
N ARG A 124 2.21 -7.37 -11.37
CA ARG A 124 2.31 -8.50 -10.42
C ARG A 124 0.96 -8.85 -9.81
N TYR A 125 0.20 -7.86 -9.37
CA TYR A 125 -1.11 -8.09 -8.76
C TYR A 125 -2.11 -8.64 -9.78
N SER A 126 -2.19 -8.08 -10.98
CA SER A 126 -3.08 -8.55 -12.06
C SER A 126 -2.77 -10.00 -12.44
N ASN A 127 -1.50 -10.31 -12.68
CA ASN A 127 -1.04 -11.66 -13.02
C ASN A 127 -1.42 -12.69 -11.94
N ASN A 128 -1.33 -12.31 -10.67
CA ASN A 128 -1.75 -13.17 -9.56
C ASN A 128 -3.27 -13.38 -9.51
N ILE A 129 -4.07 -12.36 -9.83
CA ILE A 129 -5.53 -12.50 -9.92
C ILE A 129 -5.89 -13.47 -11.04
N GLU A 130 -5.33 -13.29 -12.24
CA GLU A 130 -5.58 -14.14 -13.40
C GLU A 130 -5.16 -15.59 -13.15
N LYS A 131 -3.96 -15.79 -12.61
CA LYS A 131 -3.44 -17.14 -12.28
C LYS A 131 -4.30 -17.88 -11.26
N ASN A 132 -4.91 -17.16 -10.32
CA ASN A 132 -5.73 -17.74 -9.25
C ASN A 132 -7.23 -17.50 -9.47
N GLN A 133 -7.68 -17.22 -10.70
CA GLN A 133 -9.03 -16.72 -10.99
C GLN A 133 -10.16 -17.55 -10.37
N GLU A 134 -10.07 -18.88 -10.43
CA GLU A 134 -11.09 -19.77 -9.84
C GLU A 134 -11.19 -19.60 -8.32
N ILE A 135 -10.04 -19.49 -7.63
CA ILE A 135 -9.98 -19.25 -6.18
C ILE A 135 -10.48 -17.84 -5.86
N ILE A 136 -10.12 -16.83 -6.66
CA ILE A 136 -10.59 -15.46 -6.50
C ILE A 136 -12.12 -15.37 -6.64
N ASN A 137 -12.72 -16.15 -7.55
CA ASN A 137 -14.18 -16.22 -7.68
C ASN A 137 -14.84 -16.74 -6.39
N LEU A 138 -14.24 -17.73 -5.71
CA LEU A 138 -14.73 -18.21 -4.41
C LEU A 138 -14.62 -17.11 -3.34
N ILE A 139 -13.49 -16.39 -3.28
CA ILE A 139 -13.26 -15.30 -2.32
C ILE A 139 -14.28 -14.16 -2.52
N ASN A 140 -14.72 -13.93 -3.75
CA ASN A 140 -15.70 -12.90 -4.09
C ASN A 140 -17.15 -13.31 -3.83
N SER A 141 -17.43 -14.57 -3.47
CA SER A 141 -18.78 -15.03 -3.11
C SER A 141 -19.36 -14.24 -1.94
N ASP A 142 -20.68 -14.02 -1.92
CA ASP A 142 -21.38 -13.45 -0.77
C ASP A 142 -21.58 -14.48 0.36
N ASP A 143 -21.50 -15.77 0.04
CA ASP A 143 -21.60 -16.86 1.01
C ASP A 143 -20.31 -16.95 1.85
N PRO A 144 -20.37 -16.77 3.19
CA PRO A 144 -19.18 -16.77 4.03
C PRO A 144 -18.38 -18.07 3.99
N ASP A 145 -19.04 -19.22 3.87
CA ASP A 145 -18.38 -20.52 3.89
C ASP A 145 -17.59 -20.76 2.59
N THR A 146 -18.18 -20.37 1.45
CA THR A 146 -17.52 -20.37 0.15
C THR A 146 -16.31 -19.42 0.14
N LYS A 147 -16.47 -18.23 0.71
CA LYS A 147 -15.38 -17.25 0.83
C LYS A 147 -14.21 -17.77 1.64
N VAL A 148 -14.50 -18.37 2.80
CA VAL A 148 -13.51 -18.98 3.69
C VAL A 148 -12.73 -20.09 2.98
N LYS A 149 -13.42 -20.95 2.21
CA LYS A 149 -12.75 -21.98 1.39
C LYS A 149 -11.81 -21.36 0.38
N GLY A 150 -12.23 -20.27 -0.27
CA GLY A 150 -11.39 -19.50 -1.19
C GLY A 150 -10.13 -18.95 -0.52
N LEU A 151 -10.27 -18.31 0.64
CA LEU A 151 -9.13 -17.74 1.38
C LEU A 151 -8.12 -18.82 1.77
N LEU A 152 -8.59 -19.94 2.31
CA LEU A 152 -7.73 -21.06 2.69
C LEU A 152 -7.05 -21.69 1.47
N SER A 153 -7.80 -21.93 0.39
CA SER A 153 -7.27 -22.46 -0.87
C SER A 153 -6.17 -21.57 -1.43
N LEU A 154 -6.35 -20.24 -1.40
CA LEU A 154 -5.34 -19.30 -1.86
C LEU A 154 -4.06 -19.42 -1.05
N ALA A 155 -4.17 -19.46 0.28
CA ALA A 155 -3.00 -19.54 1.17
C ALA A 155 -2.23 -20.87 1.07
N LEU A 156 -2.87 -21.94 0.58
CA LEU A 156 -2.23 -23.24 0.43
C LEU A 156 -1.62 -23.47 -0.95
N HIS A 157 -2.07 -22.75 -1.98
CA HIS A 157 -1.77 -23.08 -3.38
C HIS A 157 -1.19 -21.94 -4.21
N ALA A 158 -1.43 -20.68 -3.87
CA ALA A 158 -0.78 -19.58 -4.57
C ALA A 158 0.73 -19.58 -4.28
N ASP A 159 1.53 -19.25 -5.30
CA ASP A 159 2.99 -19.24 -5.20
C ASP A 159 3.55 -17.91 -4.68
N ASP A 160 2.82 -16.83 -4.89
CA ASP A 160 3.20 -15.49 -4.42
C ASP A 160 2.67 -15.22 -3.00
N GLY A 161 3.47 -15.59 -1.99
CA GLY A 161 3.12 -15.37 -0.59
C GLY A 161 2.86 -13.91 -0.22
N GLY A 162 3.48 -12.95 -0.92
CA GLY A 162 3.21 -11.52 -0.70
C GLY A 162 1.81 -11.13 -1.16
N PHE A 163 1.35 -11.67 -2.29
CA PHE A 163 0.00 -11.45 -2.81
C PHE A 163 -1.06 -12.07 -1.89
N VAL A 164 -0.81 -13.30 -1.41
CA VAL A 164 -1.68 -13.94 -0.41
C VAL A 164 -1.76 -13.07 0.85
N GLN A 165 -0.62 -12.63 1.39
CA GLN A 165 -0.57 -11.77 2.58
C GLN A 165 -1.40 -10.50 2.40
N ASP A 166 -1.32 -9.86 1.23
CA ASP A 166 -2.07 -8.64 0.92
C ASP A 166 -3.59 -8.85 0.98
N LEU A 167 -4.08 -9.97 0.47
CA LEU A 167 -5.47 -10.33 0.58
C LEU A 167 -5.87 -10.72 2.01
N MET A 168 -5.04 -11.48 2.73
CA MET A 168 -5.35 -11.86 4.11
C MET A 168 -5.42 -10.65 5.05
N VAL A 169 -4.56 -9.64 4.86
CA VAL A 169 -4.66 -8.38 5.61
C VAL A 169 -6.03 -7.73 5.41
N ARG A 170 -6.54 -7.68 4.16
CA ARG A 170 -7.87 -7.10 3.85
C ARG A 170 -9.00 -7.82 4.58
N TYR A 171 -8.93 -9.15 4.71
CA TYR A 171 -9.98 -9.94 5.34
C TYR A 171 -9.81 -10.14 6.86
N SER A 172 -8.62 -9.85 7.41
CA SER A 172 -8.31 -10.04 8.83
C SER A 172 -9.15 -9.21 9.81
N GLN A 173 -9.86 -8.19 9.33
CA GLN A 173 -10.76 -7.34 10.13
C GLN A 173 -12.23 -7.44 9.68
N HIS A 174 -12.59 -8.50 8.95
CA HIS A 174 -13.94 -8.67 8.44
C HIS A 174 -14.99 -8.88 9.56
N LYS A 175 -16.20 -8.32 9.37
CA LYS A 175 -17.30 -8.39 10.36
C LYS A 175 -17.74 -9.81 10.73
N ASN A 176 -17.62 -10.75 9.79
CA ASN A 176 -17.92 -12.17 10.02
C ASN A 176 -16.70 -12.88 10.63
N GLU A 177 -16.89 -13.53 11.78
CA GLU A 177 -15.82 -14.14 12.57
C GLU A 177 -15.09 -15.28 11.85
N ASN A 178 -15.80 -16.07 11.04
CA ASN A 178 -15.19 -17.15 10.28
C ASN A 178 -14.22 -16.59 9.22
N ILE A 179 -14.63 -15.53 8.52
CA ILE A 179 -13.79 -14.88 7.50
C ILE A 179 -12.54 -14.28 8.13
N ARG A 180 -12.68 -13.47 9.20
CA ARG A 180 -11.50 -12.87 9.85
C ARG A 180 -10.61 -13.90 10.53
N GLY A 181 -11.18 -14.90 11.19
CA GLY A 181 -10.43 -15.96 11.86
C GLY A 181 -9.61 -16.80 10.88
N ILE A 182 -10.18 -17.13 9.72
CA ILE A 182 -9.48 -17.87 8.67
C ILE A 182 -8.40 -17.02 8.01
N ALA A 183 -8.66 -15.73 7.75
CA ALA A 183 -7.64 -14.84 7.24
C ALA A 183 -6.43 -14.73 8.21
N ILE A 184 -6.69 -14.68 9.52
CA ILE A 184 -5.65 -14.71 10.56
C ILE A 184 -4.88 -16.05 10.54
N LEU A 185 -5.58 -17.20 10.48
CA LEU A 185 -4.95 -18.51 10.36
C LEU A 185 -4.02 -18.59 9.14
N CYS A 186 -4.46 -18.03 8.01
CA CYS A 186 -3.71 -18.06 6.76
C CYS A 186 -2.33 -17.38 6.87
N PHE A 187 -2.11 -16.46 7.82
CA PHE A 187 -0.76 -15.95 8.10
C PHE A 187 0.21 -17.04 8.55
N GLY A 188 -0.24 -18.02 9.34
CA GLY A 188 0.55 -19.19 9.70
C GLY A 188 0.86 -20.08 8.50
N HIS A 189 -0.10 -20.27 7.59
CA HIS A 189 0.14 -21.00 6.35
C HIS A 189 1.15 -20.29 5.45
N ILE A 190 1.06 -18.97 5.33
CA ILE A 190 2.03 -18.16 4.58
C ILE A 190 3.44 -18.36 5.17
N ALA A 191 3.59 -18.26 6.49
CA ALA A 191 4.85 -18.49 7.18
C ALA A 191 5.40 -19.90 6.94
N ARG A 192 4.54 -20.92 7.05
CA ARG A 192 4.92 -22.32 6.87
C ARG A 192 5.31 -22.66 5.43
N ILE A 193 4.61 -22.11 4.43
CA ILE A 193 4.80 -22.46 3.01
C ILE A 193 5.88 -21.59 2.38
N HIS A 194 5.77 -20.26 2.50
CA HIS A 194 6.66 -19.32 1.85
C HIS A 194 7.87 -18.93 2.70
N ARG A 195 7.91 -19.34 3.99
CA ARG A 195 9.02 -19.06 4.93
C ARG A 195 9.29 -17.57 5.14
N THR A 196 8.35 -16.71 4.80
CA THR A 196 8.46 -15.26 4.92
C THR A 196 7.14 -14.65 5.35
N ILE A 197 7.21 -13.55 6.11
CA ILE A 197 6.06 -12.74 6.47
C ILE A 197 6.51 -11.33 6.85
N HIS A 198 5.69 -10.31 6.56
CA HIS A 198 5.98 -8.93 6.95
C HIS A 198 5.66 -8.72 8.44
N LYS A 199 6.55 -9.19 9.32
CA LYS A 199 6.32 -9.24 10.78
C LYS A 199 5.83 -7.92 11.37
N GLU A 200 6.41 -6.78 10.96
CA GLU A 200 5.99 -5.47 11.48
C GLU A 200 4.54 -5.13 11.18
N LEU A 201 3.99 -5.64 10.07
CA LEU A 201 2.60 -5.43 9.67
C LEU A 201 1.68 -6.47 10.33
N ILE A 202 2.10 -7.74 10.32
CA ILE A 202 1.24 -8.87 10.68
C ILE A 202 1.16 -9.12 12.19
N ILE A 203 2.27 -8.98 12.92
CA ILE A 203 2.29 -9.27 14.37
C ILE A 203 1.29 -8.41 15.15
N PRO A 204 1.14 -7.09 14.90
CA PRO A 204 0.09 -6.30 15.53
C PRO A 204 -1.33 -6.78 15.22
N LEU A 205 -1.60 -7.25 14.00
CA LEU A 205 -2.90 -7.80 13.62
C LEU A 205 -3.20 -9.08 14.39
N ILE A 206 -2.21 -9.96 14.53
CA ILE A 206 -2.33 -11.20 15.31
C ILE A 206 -2.55 -10.90 16.79
N HIS A 207 -1.80 -9.97 17.39
CA HIS A 207 -1.99 -9.60 18.79
C HIS A 207 -3.36 -8.98 19.07
N ASN A 208 -3.91 -8.23 18.11
CA ASN A 208 -5.30 -7.77 18.21
C ASN A 208 -6.28 -8.95 18.11
N ALA A 209 -6.06 -9.89 17.19
CA ALA A 209 -6.89 -11.08 17.04
C ALA A 209 -6.84 -12.04 18.25
N GLN A 210 -5.72 -12.09 19.00
CA GLN A 210 -5.64 -12.81 20.28
C GLN A 210 -6.56 -12.24 21.36
N LYS A 211 -7.04 -11.00 21.18
CA LYS A 211 -7.98 -10.31 22.07
C LYS A 211 -9.38 -10.18 21.45
N ASP A 212 -9.64 -10.82 20.31
CA ASP A 212 -10.94 -10.80 19.63
C ASP A 212 -12.04 -11.38 20.54
N GLU A 213 -13.28 -10.92 20.39
CA GLU A 213 -14.44 -11.42 21.14
C GLU A 213 -14.71 -12.91 20.86
N SER A 214 -14.43 -13.37 19.65
CA SER A 214 -14.64 -14.75 19.20
C SER A 214 -13.51 -15.67 19.66
N SER A 215 -13.87 -16.75 20.36
CA SER A 215 -12.89 -17.80 20.73
C SER A 215 -12.27 -18.47 19.51
N PHE A 216 -13.00 -18.55 18.40
CA PHE A 216 -12.51 -19.11 17.14
C PHE A 216 -11.34 -18.29 16.59
N VAL A 217 -11.52 -16.96 16.50
CA VAL A 217 -10.50 -16.04 16.03
C VAL A 217 -9.27 -16.06 16.94
N ARG A 218 -9.49 -16.03 18.27
CA ARG A 218 -8.39 -16.13 19.23
C ARG A 218 -7.58 -17.41 19.06
N GLY A 219 -8.24 -18.57 18.87
CA GLY A 219 -7.58 -19.85 18.66
C GLY A 219 -6.65 -19.81 17.43
N HIS A 220 -7.18 -19.34 16.29
CA HIS A 220 -6.40 -19.21 15.07
C HIS A 220 -5.25 -18.20 15.18
N ALA A 221 -5.41 -17.12 15.94
CA ALA A 221 -4.34 -16.15 16.18
C ALA A 221 -3.15 -16.77 16.92
N HIS A 222 -3.40 -17.63 17.91
CA HIS A 222 -2.33 -18.35 18.60
C HIS A 222 -1.62 -19.32 17.65
N SER A 223 -2.36 -20.13 16.90
CA SER A 223 -1.77 -21.05 15.92
C SER A 223 -0.94 -20.34 14.85
N ALA A 224 -1.43 -19.21 14.32
CA ALA A 224 -0.70 -18.42 13.34
C ALA A 224 0.61 -17.85 13.92
N LEU A 225 0.58 -17.39 15.17
CA LEU A 225 1.77 -16.87 15.85
C LEU A 225 2.83 -17.96 16.05
N ASP A 226 2.41 -19.15 16.45
CA ASP A 226 3.29 -20.31 16.62
C ASP A 226 3.97 -20.69 15.30
N ASP A 227 3.19 -20.76 14.21
CA ASP A 227 3.71 -21.01 12.85
C ASP A 227 4.73 -19.93 12.43
N ILE A 228 4.42 -18.66 12.66
CA ILE A 228 5.32 -17.54 12.32
C ILE A 228 6.63 -17.64 13.10
N ASN A 229 6.56 -17.88 14.42
CA ASN A 229 7.75 -18.03 15.25
C ASN A 229 8.58 -19.25 14.86
N MET A 230 7.93 -20.32 14.43
CA MET A 230 8.60 -21.55 14.02
C MET A 230 9.29 -21.42 12.65
N PHE A 231 8.66 -20.73 11.70
CA PHE A 231 9.05 -20.81 10.28
C PHE A 231 9.62 -19.52 9.68
N CYS A 232 9.37 -18.36 10.29
CA CYS A 232 9.94 -17.08 9.88
C CYS A 232 10.95 -16.64 10.94
N LYS A 233 12.23 -16.93 10.71
CA LYS A 233 13.32 -16.43 11.57
C LYS A 233 13.58 -14.96 11.26
#